data_AF-A0AAN8VVP2-F1
#
_entry.id   AF-A0AAN8VVP2-F1
#
_cell.length_a   1.000
_cell.length_b   1.000
_cell.length_c   1.000
_cell.angle_alpha   90.00
_cell.angle_beta   90.00
_cell.angle_gamma   90.00
#
_symmetry.space_group_name_H-M   'P 1'
#
loop_
_entity.id
_entity.type
_entity.pdbx_description
1 polymer ?
#
loop_
_entity_poly.entity_id
_entity_poly.type
_entity_poly.pdbx_seq_one_letter_code
_entity_poly.pdbx_strand_id
1 'polypeptide(L)'
;MDAKDILGLPKTPLTIPQEKKSRLPKDSQRKPDGISREVYMLTGGLAPLMPSLDVSNLKRRTQSESEKITWQWLPFTNSARKDDLQLYHWSVDVIKYTDEEYEKYLTDPAWSKEETDQLFDLCERFDLRFIVIADRFPSSRTIEELKNRYYGVSRTILTARAPSPADVSGHPLVKDPYNVAQEIERKRALSMILSQTKQQERG
;
A
#
# COMPACT_ATOMS: atom_id res chain seq x y z
N MET A 1 34.36 4.25 -41.16
CA MET A 1 34.09 5.54 -41.82
C MET A 1 33.56 6.47 -40.76
N ASP A 2 34.37 7.45 -40.37
CA ASP A 2 34.09 8.37 -39.26
C ASP A 2 33.85 9.78 -39.82
N ALA A 3 33.15 10.64 -39.08
CA ALA A 3 32.67 11.95 -39.55
C ALA A 3 33.78 12.91 -40.01
N LYS A 4 35.04 12.62 -39.66
CA LYS A 4 36.23 13.37 -40.08
C LYS A 4 36.69 13.06 -41.52
N ASP A 5 36.30 11.93 -42.09
CA ASP A 5 36.60 11.60 -43.49
C ASP A 5 35.67 12.31 -44.49
N ILE A 6 34.54 12.85 -44.01
CA ILE A 6 33.51 13.48 -44.85
C ILE A 6 33.83 14.95 -45.19
N LEU A 7 34.68 15.62 -44.40
CA LEU A 7 34.80 17.09 -44.43
C LEU A 7 36.15 17.65 -44.92
N GLY A 8 37.05 16.82 -45.44
CA GLY A 8 38.19 17.29 -46.26
C GLY A 8 39.13 18.33 -45.62
N LEU A 9 39.29 18.36 -44.29
CA LEU A 9 40.14 19.33 -43.59
C LEU A 9 41.61 18.84 -43.49
N PRO A 10 42.61 19.74 -43.64
CA PRO A 10 44.03 19.38 -43.60
C PRO A 10 44.48 18.93 -42.20
N LYS A 11 45.25 17.84 -42.15
CA LYS A 11 45.84 17.27 -40.93
C LYS A 11 47.18 17.97 -40.62
N THR A 12 47.21 18.85 -39.62
CA THR A 12 48.45 19.34 -39.00
C THR A 12 48.57 18.84 -37.56
N PRO A 13 49.72 18.28 -37.12
CA PRO A 13 49.88 17.76 -35.78
C PRO A 13 50.24 18.91 -34.84
N LEU A 14 49.30 19.30 -33.97
CA LEU A 14 49.57 20.22 -32.86
C LEU A 14 49.44 19.44 -31.55
N THR A 15 50.59 19.15 -30.95
CA THR A 15 50.70 18.70 -29.56
C THR A 15 50.24 19.83 -28.65
N ILE A 16 49.15 19.62 -27.92
CA ILE A 16 48.68 20.52 -26.86
C ILE A 16 48.62 19.72 -25.54
N PRO A 17 49.18 20.23 -24.43
CA PRO A 17 49.21 19.55 -23.14
C PRO A 17 47.82 19.20 -22.62
N GLN A 18 47.69 18.04 -21.98
CA GLN A 18 46.48 17.63 -21.27
C GLN A 18 46.21 18.57 -20.08
N GLU A 19 45.35 19.56 -20.26
CA GLU A 19 44.62 20.14 -19.13
C GLU A 19 43.57 19.12 -18.66
N LYS A 20 43.76 18.62 -17.43
CA LYS A 20 42.72 17.88 -16.70
C LYS A 20 41.55 18.83 -16.45
N LYS A 21 40.57 18.84 -17.36
CA LYS A 21 39.20 19.25 -17.03
C LYS A 21 38.70 18.32 -15.93
N SER A 22 38.57 18.87 -14.72
CA SER A 22 37.90 18.22 -13.61
C SER A 22 36.49 17.84 -14.06
N ARG A 23 36.27 16.54 -14.25
CA ARG A 23 34.92 16.02 -14.35
C ARG A 23 34.25 16.29 -13.01
N LEU A 24 33.12 17.00 -13.01
CA LEU A 24 32.18 16.97 -11.89
C LEU A 24 32.00 15.51 -11.47
N PRO A 25 31.99 15.19 -10.17
CA PRO A 25 31.88 13.82 -9.72
C PRO A 25 30.60 13.25 -10.33
N LYS A 26 30.79 12.33 -11.27
CA LYS A 26 29.69 11.54 -11.82
C LYS A 26 29.19 10.75 -10.64
N ASP A 27 28.10 11.21 -10.06
CA ASP A 27 27.44 10.55 -8.95
C ASP A 27 27.20 9.12 -9.41
N SER A 28 28.03 8.21 -8.92
CA SER A 28 27.92 6.80 -9.20
C SER A 28 26.82 6.30 -8.29
N GLN A 29 25.60 6.79 -8.51
CA GLN A 29 24.42 6.08 -8.07
C GLN A 29 24.41 4.79 -8.88
N ARG A 30 25.08 3.78 -8.32
CA ARG A 30 25.04 2.41 -8.81
C ARG A 30 23.57 2.04 -8.79
N LYS A 31 23.08 1.62 -9.96
CA LYS A 31 21.74 1.07 -10.11
C LYS A 31 21.51 0.05 -8.99
N PRO A 32 20.44 0.15 -8.19
CA PRO A 32 20.10 -0.89 -7.25
C PRO A 32 19.88 -2.21 -8.00
N ASP A 33 20.34 -3.33 -7.43
CA ASP A 33 20.11 -4.65 -8.02
C ASP A 33 18.60 -4.91 -8.13
N GLY A 34 18.15 -5.29 -9.32
CA GLY A 34 16.74 -5.62 -9.61
C GLY A 34 15.93 -4.56 -10.38
N ILE A 35 16.45 -3.36 -10.62
CA ILE A 35 15.78 -2.33 -11.45
C ILE A 35 16.44 -2.26 -12.84
N SER A 36 15.71 -2.10 -13.94
CA SER A 36 16.34 -1.97 -15.27
C SER A 36 16.90 -0.55 -15.50
N ARG A 37 17.89 -0.40 -16.39
CA ARG A 37 18.61 0.88 -16.55
C ARG A 37 17.68 1.97 -17.11
N GLU A 38 16.82 1.59 -18.03
CA GLU A 38 15.78 2.44 -18.61
C GLU A 38 14.74 2.86 -17.58
N VAL A 39 14.29 1.95 -16.71
CA VAL A 39 13.41 2.30 -15.58
C VAL A 39 14.11 3.28 -14.66
N TYR A 40 15.37 3.00 -14.27
CA TYR A 40 16.17 3.89 -13.43
C TYR A 40 16.35 5.30 -14.04
N MET A 41 16.59 5.40 -15.35
CA MET A 41 16.70 6.70 -16.04
C MET A 41 15.37 7.43 -16.13
N LEU A 42 14.24 6.71 -16.22
CA LEU A 42 12.90 7.30 -16.27
C LEU A 42 12.37 7.68 -14.88
N THR A 43 12.69 6.90 -13.85
CA THR A 43 12.20 7.09 -12.46
C THR A 43 13.21 7.78 -11.55
N GLY A 44 14.39 8.14 -12.05
CA GLY A 44 15.46 8.74 -11.24
C GLY A 44 15.94 7.85 -10.10
N GLY A 45 15.83 6.52 -10.26
CA GLY A 45 16.19 5.55 -9.22
C GLY A 45 15.11 5.26 -8.17
N LEU A 46 13.91 5.82 -8.32
CA LEU A 46 12.77 5.40 -7.52
C LEU A 46 12.24 4.05 -8.01
N ALA A 47 12.08 3.12 -7.09
CA ALA A 47 11.52 1.80 -7.39
C ALA A 47 10.08 1.95 -7.93
N PRO A 48 9.65 1.11 -8.90
CA PRO A 48 8.26 1.06 -9.31
C PRO A 48 7.37 0.75 -8.08
N LEU A 49 6.12 1.23 -8.13
CA LEU A 49 5.15 1.12 -7.05
C LEU A 49 5.19 -0.26 -6.41
N MET A 50 5.74 -0.34 -5.19
CA MET A 50 5.77 -1.59 -4.44
C MET A 50 4.34 -2.07 -4.27
N PRO A 51 3.97 -3.26 -4.78
CA PRO A 51 2.72 -3.88 -4.43
C PRO A 51 2.61 -3.96 -2.90
N SER A 52 1.39 -3.91 -2.35
CA SER A 52 1.16 -4.19 -0.93
C SER A 52 1.49 -5.64 -0.54
N LEU A 53 1.99 -6.44 -1.48
CA LEU A 53 2.34 -7.85 -1.35
C LEU A 53 3.87 -7.96 -1.30
N ASP A 54 4.38 -8.74 -0.35
CA ASP A 54 5.80 -9.09 -0.32
C ASP A 54 6.19 -9.83 -1.62
N VAL A 55 7.24 -9.34 -2.27
CA VAL A 55 7.74 -9.82 -3.57
C VAL A 55 8.17 -11.30 -3.50
N SER A 56 8.52 -11.78 -2.30
CA SER A 56 8.83 -13.19 -2.04
C SER A 56 7.63 -14.12 -2.33
N ASN A 57 6.40 -13.60 -2.20
CA ASN A 57 5.17 -14.36 -2.38
C ASN A 57 4.66 -14.39 -3.83
N LEU A 58 5.19 -13.53 -4.73
CA LEU A 58 4.80 -13.50 -6.15
C LEU A 58 5.18 -14.78 -6.92
N LYS A 59 6.17 -15.55 -6.45
CA LYS A 59 6.56 -16.84 -7.05
C LYS A 59 5.68 -18.01 -6.60
N ARG A 60 4.80 -17.84 -5.61
CA ARG A 60 4.04 -18.94 -5.02
C ARG A 60 2.66 -19.07 -5.68
N ARG A 61 2.57 -19.87 -6.74
CA ARG A 61 1.26 -20.28 -7.28
C ARG A 61 0.61 -21.22 -6.26
N THR A 62 -0.41 -20.74 -5.56
CA THR A 62 -1.20 -21.55 -4.62
C THR A 62 -2.64 -21.65 -5.11
N GLN A 63 -3.04 -22.83 -5.56
CA GLN A 63 -4.43 -23.27 -5.49
C GLN A 63 -4.67 -23.64 -4.03
N SER A 64 -5.25 -22.74 -3.25
CA SER A 64 -5.80 -23.06 -1.94
C SER A 64 -7.25 -22.62 -1.92
N GLU A 65 -8.12 -23.55 -1.53
CA GLU A 65 -9.52 -23.31 -1.15
C GLU A 65 -9.51 -22.41 0.10
N SER A 66 -9.21 -21.13 -0.12
CA SER A 66 -9.17 -20.12 0.92
C SER A 66 -10.60 -19.74 1.24
N GLU A 67 -10.92 -19.61 2.52
CA GLU A 67 -12.14 -18.91 2.94
C GLU A 67 -12.10 -17.51 2.32
N LYS A 68 -13.03 -17.28 1.39
CA LYS A 68 -13.09 -16.05 0.60
C LYS A 68 -13.81 -15.00 1.45
N ILE A 69 -13.32 -13.76 1.43
CA ILE A 69 -14.08 -12.63 1.94
C ILE A 69 -15.43 -12.61 1.22
N THR A 70 -16.51 -12.75 1.99
CA THR A 70 -17.88 -12.83 1.48
C THR A 70 -18.43 -11.42 1.29
N TRP A 71 -18.35 -10.93 0.07
CA TRP A 71 -19.01 -9.68 -0.33
C TRP A 71 -20.52 -9.91 -0.46
N GLN A 72 -21.30 -9.05 0.17
CA GLN A 72 -22.76 -9.09 0.14
C GLN A 72 -23.30 -7.92 -0.70
N TRP A 73 -24.29 -8.19 -1.55
CA TRP A 73 -24.97 -7.17 -2.35
C TRP A 73 -26.25 -6.75 -1.64
N LEU A 74 -26.19 -5.67 -0.86
CA LEU A 74 -27.26 -5.26 0.05
C LEU A 74 -28.11 -4.14 -0.57
N PRO A 75 -29.45 -4.22 -0.47
CA PRO A 75 -30.34 -3.15 -0.90
C PRO A 75 -30.30 -1.99 0.10
N PHE A 76 -30.41 -0.76 -0.41
CA PHE A 76 -30.56 0.45 0.38
C PHE A 76 -31.47 1.46 -0.33
N THR A 77 -32.01 2.40 0.44
CA THR A 77 -32.81 3.51 -0.08
C THR A 77 -32.06 4.83 0.09
N ASN A 78 -32.22 5.74 -0.86
CA ASN A 78 -31.63 7.07 -0.75
C ASN A 78 -32.62 8.00 -0.02
N SER A 79 -32.24 8.47 1.18
CA SER A 79 -33.08 9.37 1.99
C SER A 79 -33.45 10.70 1.31
N ALA A 80 -32.71 11.11 0.27
CA ALA A 80 -33.03 12.30 -0.53
C ALA A 80 -34.13 12.05 -1.59
N ARG A 81 -34.51 10.79 -1.83
CA ARG A 81 -35.51 10.39 -2.82
C ARG A 81 -36.84 10.03 -2.15
N LYS A 82 -37.95 10.28 -2.85
CA LYS A 82 -39.32 9.96 -2.42
C LYS A 82 -39.96 8.85 -3.25
N ASP A 83 -39.36 8.51 -4.38
CA ASP A 83 -39.69 7.28 -5.09
C ASP A 83 -39.00 6.14 -4.34
N ASP A 84 -39.74 5.06 -4.04
CA ASP A 84 -39.27 3.86 -3.32
C ASP A 84 -38.21 3.05 -4.11
N LEU A 85 -37.36 3.75 -4.86
CA LEU A 85 -36.26 3.21 -5.64
C LEU A 85 -35.24 2.58 -4.70
N GLN A 86 -35.10 1.27 -4.81
CA GLN A 86 -34.07 0.50 -4.13
C GLN A 86 -32.80 0.48 -4.98
N LEU A 87 -31.71 0.92 -4.36
CA LEU A 87 -30.35 0.83 -4.90
C LEU A 87 -29.61 -0.28 -4.16
N TYR A 88 -28.41 -0.62 -4.62
CA TYR A 88 -27.62 -1.67 -4.00
C TYR A 88 -26.16 -1.26 -3.87
N HIS A 89 -25.50 -1.77 -2.83
CA HIS A 89 -24.07 -1.56 -2.60
C HIS A 89 -23.39 -2.87 -2.13
N TRP A 90 -22.09 -2.95 -2.38
CA TRP A 90 -21.26 -4.07 -1.93
C TRP A 90 -20.82 -3.77 -0.50
N SER A 91 -21.15 -4.68 0.41
CA SER A 91 -20.76 -4.61 1.82
C SER A 91 -19.95 -5.84 2.20
N VAL A 92 -19.12 -5.72 3.23
CA VAL A 92 -18.33 -6.79 3.81
C VAL A 92 -18.88 -7.10 5.18
N ASP A 93 -19.01 -8.38 5.52
CA ASP A 93 -19.36 -8.80 6.86
C ASP A 93 -18.22 -8.46 7.85
N VAL A 94 -18.52 -7.64 8.85
CA VAL A 94 -17.56 -7.19 9.86
C VAL A 94 -17.58 -8.15 11.04
N ILE A 95 -16.40 -8.65 11.42
CA ILE A 95 -16.28 -9.56 12.57
C ILE A 95 -16.74 -8.85 13.84
N LYS A 96 -17.71 -9.43 14.53
CA LYS A 96 -18.17 -8.99 15.86
C LYS A 96 -17.46 -9.82 16.93
N TYR A 97 -17.10 -9.20 18.05
CA TYR A 97 -16.48 -9.86 19.21
C TYR A 97 -17.32 -9.67 20.47
N THR A 98 -17.15 -10.55 21.45
CA THR A 98 -17.80 -10.43 22.77
C THR A 98 -16.90 -9.72 23.77
N ASP A 99 -17.48 -9.31 24.90
CA ASP A 99 -16.75 -8.67 26.00
C ASP A 99 -15.67 -9.59 26.58
N GLU A 100 -15.97 -10.89 26.68
CA GLU A 100 -15.01 -11.88 27.18
C GLU A 100 -13.84 -12.08 26.21
N GLU A 101 -14.11 -12.06 24.90
CA GLU A 101 -13.06 -12.12 23.88
C GLU A 101 -12.18 -10.87 23.91
N TYR A 102 -12.78 -9.70 24.18
CA TYR A 102 -12.06 -8.44 24.30
C TYR A 102 -11.07 -8.46 25.46
N GLU A 103 -11.55 -8.80 26.67
CA GLU A 103 -10.72 -8.82 27.88
C GLU A 103 -9.58 -9.84 27.77
N LYS A 104 -9.85 -10.98 27.12
CA LYS A 104 -8.88 -12.07 27.03
C LYS A 104 -7.81 -11.86 25.96
N TYR A 105 -8.17 -11.28 24.80
CA TYR A 105 -7.29 -11.28 23.63
C TYR A 105 -7.01 -9.90 23.02
N LEU A 106 -7.82 -8.88 23.32
CA LEU A 106 -7.79 -7.60 22.61
C LEU A 106 -7.32 -6.41 23.46
N THR A 107 -6.94 -6.64 24.71
CA THR A 107 -6.44 -5.61 25.61
C THR A 107 -5.14 -5.00 25.08
N ASP A 108 -5.08 -3.67 25.06
CA ASP A 108 -3.97 -2.91 24.48
C ASP A 108 -3.78 -1.60 25.27
N PRO A 109 -2.55 -1.22 25.65
CA PRO A 109 -2.31 0.03 26.38
C PRO A 109 -2.62 1.29 25.55
N ALA A 110 -2.62 1.20 24.22
CA ALA A 110 -2.86 2.34 23.33
C ALA A 110 -4.32 2.48 22.87
N TRP A 111 -5.18 1.50 23.15
CA TRP A 111 -6.57 1.47 22.71
C TRP A 111 -7.51 1.10 23.85
N SER A 112 -8.51 1.96 24.10
CA SER A 112 -9.59 1.58 25.01
C SER A 112 -10.60 0.65 24.33
N LYS A 113 -11.43 -0.01 25.15
CA LYS A 113 -12.53 -0.85 24.64
C LYS A 113 -13.52 0.01 23.86
N GLU A 114 -13.89 1.15 24.42
CA GLU A 114 -14.82 2.10 23.82
C GLU A 114 -14.32 2.62 22.47
N GLU A 115 -13.02 2.94 22.37
CA GLU A 115 -12.41 3.34 21.09
C GLU A 115 -12.46 2.20 20.06
N THR A 116 -12.23 0.96 20.50
CA THR A 116 -12.27 -0.21 19.60
C THR A 116 -13.71 -0.49 19.15
N ASP A 117 -14.69 -0.44 20.07
CA ASP A 117 -16.10 -0.65 19.76
C ASP A 117 -16.61 0.41 18.79
N GLN A 118 -16.23 1.68 19.02
CA GLN A 118 -16.57 2.77 18.11
C GLN A 118 -15.95 2.58 16.72
N LEU A 119 -14.71 2.09 16.63
CA LEU A 119 -14.08 1.77 15.36
C LEU A 119 -14.88 0.68 14.61
N PHE A 120 -15.27 -0.39 15.30
CA PHE A 120 -16.02 -1.48 14.69
C PHE A 120 -17.43 -1.07 14.24
N ASP A 121 -18.11 -0.24 15.02
CA ASP A 121 -19.40 0.34 14.63
C ASP A 121 -19.28 1.25 13.39
N LEU A 122 -18.22 2.06 13.29
CA LEU A 122 -17.95 2.86 12.08
C LEU A 122 -17.57 1.97 10.89
N CYS A 123 -16.84 0.88 11.12
CA CYS A 123 -16.49 -0.10 10.11
C CYS A 123 -17.73 -0.77 9.50
N GLU A 124 -18.71 -1.13 10.32
CA GLU A 124 -20.01 -1.69 9.89
C GLU A 124 -20.84 -0.62 9.16
N ARG A 125 -20.96 0.60 9.70
CA ARG A 125 -21.76 1.67 9.11
C ARG A 125 -21.24 2.21 7.78
N PHE A 126 -19.93 2.15 7.55
CA PHE A 126 -19.29 2.74 6.37
C PHE A 126 -18.58 1.71 5.47
N ASP A 127 -18.95 0.43 5.56
CA ASP A 127 -18.42 -0.65 4.72
C ASP A 127 -16.87 -0.66 4.62
N LEU A 128 -16.18 -0.48 5.75
CA LEU A 128 -14.71 -0.42 5.83
C LEU A 128 -14.04 0.69 5.00
N ARG A 129 -14.77 1.76 4.65
CA ARG A 129 -14.20 2.93 3.96
C ARG A 129 -13.39 3.79 4.94
N PHE A 130 -12.15 3.38 5.21
CA PHE A 130 -11.27 4.00 6.21
C PHE A 130 -11.04 5.51 6.05
N ILE A 131 -11.16 6.07 4.85
CA ILE A 131 -11.08 7.53 4.66
C ILE A 131 -12.25 8.25 5.34
N VAL A 132 -13.47 7.72 5.19
CA VAL A 132 -14.68 8.25 5.83
C VAL A 132 -14.65 7.96 7.34
N ILE A 133 -14.19 6.77 7.72
CA ILE A 133 -14.07 6.38 9.13
C ILE A 133 -13.09 7.31 9.86
N ALA A 134 -11.92 7.59 9.27
CA ALA A 134 -10.93 8.49 9.87
C ALA A 134 -11.45 9.93 10.01
N ASP A 135 -12.23 10.42 9.04
CA ASP A 135 -12.88 11.74 9.12
C ASP A 135 -13.93 11.82 10.24
N ARG A 136 -14.65 10.73 10.51
CA ARG A 136 -15.72 10.64 11.52
C ARG A 136 -15.25 10.18 12.89
N PHE A 137 -14.01 9.71 13.01
CA PHE A 137 -13.46 9.22 14.27
C PHE A 137 -13.20 10.40 15.23
N PRO A 138 -13.63 10.35 16.50
CA PRO A 138 -13.51 11.51 17.40
C PRO A 138 -12.08 11.89 17.74
N SER A 139 -11.17 10.91 17.78
CA SER A 139 -9.75 11.16 18.04
C SER A 139 -8.97 11.26 16.74
N SER A 140 -7.86 12.03 16.77
CA SER A 140 -7.01 12.29 15.60
C SER A 140 -6.11 11.09 15.23
N ARG A 141 -6.66 9.88 15.20
CA ARG A 141 -5.97 8.66 14.78
C ARG A 141 -5.76 8.68 13.27
N THR A 142 -4.61 8.19 12.85
CA THR A 142 -4.27 8.03 11.44
C THR A 142 -5.02 6.85 10.83
N ILE A 143 -5.19 6.86 9.50
CA ILE A 143 -5.81 5.75 8.76
C ILE A 143 -5.06 4.45 9.01
N GLU A 144 -3.74 4.52 9.13
CA GLU A 144 -2.85 3.40 9.38
C GLU A 144 -3.12 2.75 10.74
N GLU A 145 -3.28 3.56 11.79
CA GLU A 145 -3.60 3.09 13.14
C GLU A 145 -4.99 2.43 13.19
N LEU A 146 -6.00 3.05 12.57
CA LEU A 146 -7.35 2.50 12.49
C LEU A 146 -7.36 1.16 11.75
N LYS A 147 -6.67 1.07 10.61
CA LYS A 147 -6.49 -0.19 9.88
C LYS A 147 -5.76 -1.23 10.71
N ASN A 148 -4.67 -0.84 11.37
CA ASN A 148 -3.89 -1.75 12.20
C ASN A 148 -4.73 -2.37 13.31
N ARG A 149 -5.50 -1.55 14.02
CA ARG A 149 -6.39 -2.02 15.08
C ARG A 149 -7.47 -2.93 14.53
N TYR A 150 -8.17 -2.52 13.47
CA TYR A 150 -9.24 -3.31 12.86
C TYR A 150 -8.76 -4.69 12.38
N TYR A 151 -7.71 -4.73 11.56
CA TYR A 151 -7.20 -5.98 11.00
C TYR A 151 -6.54 -6.85 12.07
N GLY A 152 -5.85 -6.25 13.05
CA GLY A 152 -5.28 -6.96 14.19
C GLY A 152 -6.35 -7.65 15.02
N VAL A 153 -7.37 -6.91 15.46
CA VAL A 153 -8.51 -7.46 16.23
C VAL A 153 -9.22 -8.55 15.45
N SER A 154 -9.57 -8.28 14.18
CA SER A 154 -10.27 -9.24 13.32
C SER A 154 -9.49 -10.55 13.18
N ARG A 155 -8.17 -10.46 12.97
CA ARG A 155 -7.30 -11.64 12.87
C ARG A 155 -7.23 -12.41 14.19
N THR A 156 -7.07 -11.72 15.31
CA THR A 156 -6.98 -12.33 16.64
C THR A 156 -8.26 -13.10 16.98
N ILE A 157 -9.43 -12.48 16.75
CA ILE A 157 -10.73 -13.12 16.99
C ILE A 157 -10.94 -14.32 16.07
N LEU A 158 -10.64 -14.18 14.78
CA LEU A 158 -10.74 -15.29 13.83
C LEU A 158 -9.87 -16.48 14.27
N THR A 159 -8.66 -16.21 14.75
CA THR A 159 -7.73 -17.24 15.22
C THR A 159 -8.18 -17.86 16.54
N ALA A 160 -8.73 -17.07 17.46
CA ALA A 160 -9.21 -17.54 18.76
C ALA A 160 -10.46 -18.43 18.66
N ARG A 161 -11.31 -18.20 17.65
CA ARG A 161 -12.52 -19.01 17.38
C ARG A 161 -12.23 -20.31 16.64
N ALA A 162 -11.08 -20.41 15.98
CA ALA A 162 -10.69 -21.58 15.23
C ALA A 162 -10.36 -22.77 16.17
N PRO A 163 -10.87 -23.98 15.90
CA PRO A 163 -10.47 -25.18 16.63
C PRO A 163 -8.97 -25.47 16.48
N SER A 164 -8.42 -25.19 15.29
CA SER A 164 -7.00 -25.32 14.98
C SER A 164 -6.49 -24.10 14.20
N PRO A 165 -5.24 -23.65 14.45
CA PRO A 165 -4.61 -22.60 13.64
C PRO A 165 -4.50 -22.94 12.15
N ALA A 166 -4.55 -24.23 11.79
CA ALA A 166 -4.51 -24.67 10.39
C ALA A 166 -5.79 -24.28 9.63
N ASP A 167 -6.94 -24.27 10.31
CA ASP A 167 -8.25 -24.04 9.69
C ASP A 167 -8.37 -22.61 9.15
N VAL A 168 -7.78 -21.63 9.86
CA VAL A 168 -7.81 -20.21 9.47
C VAL A 168 -6.59 -19.77 8.65
N SER A 169 -5.62 -20.65 8.41
CA SER A 169 -4.36 -20.30 7.73
C SER A 169 -4.57 -19.83 6.29
N GLY A 170 -5.66 -20.25 5.65
CA GLY A 170 -6.05 -19.83 4.31
C GLY A 170 -6.80 -18.50 4.26
N HIS A 171 -7.29 -17.99 5.38
CA HIS A 171 -8.09 -16.76 5.42
C HIS A 171 -7.22 -15.53 5.12
N PRO A 172 -7.64 -14.59 4.25
CA PRO A 172 -6.82 -13.45 3.84
C PRO A 172 -6.26 -12.62 5.00
N LEU A 173 -7.05 -12.41 6.06
CA LEU A 173 -6.61 -11.68 7.25
C LEU A 173 -5.49 -12.37 8.04
N VAL A 174 -5.33 -13.69 7.91
CA VAL A 174 -4.31 -14.48 8.59
C VAL A 174 -3.10 -14.70 7.68
N LYS A 175 -3.36 -15.03 6.41
CA LYS A 175 -2.35 -15.31 5.39
C LYS A 175 -1.51 -14.10 5.04
N ASP A 176 -2.16 -12.96 4.82
CA ASP A 176 -1.54 -11.73 4.36
C ASP A 176 -1.86 -10.61 5.38
N PRO A 177 -1.25 -10.63 6.58
CA PRO A 177 -1.55 -9.68 7.63
C PRO A 177 -1.19 -8.26 7.21
N TYR A 178 -2.02 -7.31 7.63
CA TYR A 178 -1.78 -5.90 7.35
C TYR A 178 -0.44 -5.44 7.95
N ASN A 179 0.44 -4.92 7.10
CA ASN A 179 1.75 -4.43 7.49
C ASN A 179 1.78 -2.90 7.44
N VAL A 180 1.68 -2.28 8.62
CA VAL A 180 1.68 -0.82 8.79
C VAL A 180 2.96 -0.18 8.23
N ALA A 181 4.12 -0.76 8.53
CA ALA A 181 5.41 -0.21 8.10
C ALA A 181 5.51 -0.21 6.57
N GLN A 182 5.06 -1.28 5.92
CA GLN A 182 5.02 -1.36 4.46
C GLN A 182 4.04 -0.35 3.86
N GLU A 183 2.85 -0.17 4.45
CA GLU A 183 1.87 0.81 3.95
C GLU A 183 2.38 2.24 4.06
N ILE A 184 3.07 2.58 5.16
CA ILE A 184 3.72 3.89 5.35
C ILE A 184 4.79 4.10 4.28
N GLU A 185 5.68 3.13 4.08
CA GLU A 185 6.77 3.24 3.10
C GLU A 185 6.21 3.34 1.67
N ARG A 186 5.17 2.56 1.35
CA ARG A 186 4.47 2.63 0.07
C ARG A 186 3.88 4.01 -0.17
N LYS A 187 3.23 4.62 0.82
CA LYS A 187 2.69 5.98 0.73
C LYS A 187 3.79 7.04 0.59
N ARG A 188 4.91 6.87 1.30
CA ARG A 188 6.08 7.75 1.18
C ARG A 188 6.68 7.71 -0.23
N ALA A 189 6.90 6.51 -0.77
CA ALA A 189 7.41 6.31 -2.12
C ALA A 189 6.48 6.95 -3.17
N LEU A 190 5.17 6.75 -3.03
CA LEU A 190 4.17 7.37 -3.91
C LEU A 190 4.21 8.91 -3.88
N SER A 191 4.32 9.51 -2.69
CA SER A 191 4.42 10.95 -2.54
C SER A 191 5.66 11.53 -3.25
N MET A 192 6.78 10.82 -3.16
CA MET A 192 8.01 11.21 -3.86
C MET A 192 7.82 11.18 -5.38
N ILE A 193 7.22 10.12 -5.94
CA ILE A 193 6.99 10.00 -7.39
C ILE A 193 6.03 11.11 -7.88
N LEU A 194 4.91 11.31 -7.18
CA LEU A 194 3.90 12.29 -7.59
C LEU A 194 4.41 13.74 -7.53
N SER A 195 5.34 14.05 -6.62
CA SER A 195 5.94 15.39 -6.55
C SER A 195 6.89 15.66 -7.71
N GLN A 196 7.61 14.65 -8.20
CA GLN A 196 8.48 14.75 -9.38
C GLN A 196 7.69 14.98 -10.67
N THR A 197 6.59 14.25 -10.89
CA THR A 197 5.76 14.44 -12.09
C THR A 197 5.26 15.88 -12.23
N LYS A 198 4.84 16.52 -11.12
CA LYS A 198 4.41 17.92 -11.12
C LYS A 198 5.52 18.91 -11.49
N GLN A 199 6.78 18.59 -11.17
CA GLN A 199 7.92 19.43 -11.56
C GLN A 199 8.26 19.24 -13.04
N GLN A 200 8.13 18.01 -13.54
CA GLN A 200 8.40 17.67 -14.94
C GLN A 200 7.33 18.21 -15.90
N GLU A 201 6.05 18.26 -15.49
CA GLU A 201 4.96 18.88 -16.28
C GLU A 201 5.07 20.41 -16.36
N ARG A 202 5.86 21.04 -15.50
CA ARG A 202 6.03 22.50 -15.43
C ARG A 202 7.26 23.02 -16.19
N GLY A 203 8.08 22.15 -16.77
CA GLY A 203 9.27 22.49 -17.56
C GLY A 203 9.08 22.19 -19.03
#